data_AF-A0A841FT26-F1
#
_entry.id   AF-A0A841FT26-F1
#
_cell.length_a   1.000
_cell.length_b   1.000
_cell.length_c   1.000
_cell.angle_alpha   90.00
_cell.angle_beta   90.00
_cell.angle_gamma   90.00
#
_symmetry.space_group_name_H-M   'P 1'
#
loop_
_entity.id
_entity.type
_entity.pdbx_description
1 polymer ?
#
loop_
_entity_poly.entity_id
_entity_poly.type
_entity_poly.pdbx_seq_one_letter_code
_entity_poly.pdbx_strand_id
1 'polypeptide(L)'
;MSYAYLLGLYLGDGDISAVRDTPRLRISCTAAYTDLLVECAQAMRAVLPNRTGRVTRGGCTVVQSHSRHWPCLFPQHGRGRKHERPIVLAHWQRDILTAHPKPFLRGLIHSDGWRGVNHTTVKGKRYEYVRYQFANESADILALCGWALDLVGAEWRYSRYNVVSVAKKHSVALLETFIGPKTLGPQSRPSNPSPDSAPFSAFPLRTSAFAVRIAPRVSRLRGMTARPCTPPGRPSTVSRRRRK
;
A
#
# COMPACT_ATOMS: atom_id res chain seq x y z
N MET A 1 18.88 8.28 -1.07
CA MET A 1 18.05 7.16 -1.60
C MET A 1 17.39 6.29 -0.53
N SER A 2 18.14 5.72 0.43
CA SER A 2 17.58 4.80 1.45
C SER A 2 16.48 5.41 2.30
N TYR A 3 16.58 6.71 2.63
CA TYR A 3 15.52 7.45 3.31
C TYR A 3 14.21 7.49 2.51
N ALA A 4 14.26 7.80 1.21
CA ALA A 4 13.08 7.84 0.36
C ALA A 4 12.39 6.46 0.28
N TYR A 5 13.18 5.38 0.16
CA TYR A 5 12.66 4.01 0.23
C TYR A 5 12.01 3.68 1.57
N LEU A 6 12.70 4.02 2.68
CA LEU A 6 12.20 3.80 4.03
C LEU A 6 10.94 4.62 4.31
N LEU A 7 10.83 5.84 3.78
CA LEU A 7 9.64 6.67 3.88
C LEU A 7 8.45 6.05 3.15
N GLY A 8 8.66 5.48 1.96
CA GLY A 8 7.63 4.72 1.25
C GLY A 8 7.12 3.54 2.09
N LEU A 9 8.05 2.73 2.61
CA LEU A 9 7.70 1.60 3.49
C LEU A 9 6.99 2.06 4.78
N TYR A 10 7.43 3.19 5.36
CA TYR A 10 6.81 3.76 6.55
C TYR A 10 5.38 4.20 6.28
N LEU A 11 5.11 4.86 5.15
CA LEU A 11 3.76 5.35 4.83
C LEU A 11 2.78 4.22 4.54
N GLY A 12 3.22 3.13 3.90
CA GLY A 12 2.38 1.93 3.76
C GLY A 12 2.20 1.19 5.09
N ASP A 13 3.14 0.29 5.40
CA ASP A 13 3.03 -0.68 6.48
C ASP A 13 3.71 -0.28 7.80
N GLY A 14 4.34 0.89 7.85
CA GLY A 14 5.10 1.31 9.01
C GLY A 14 4.29 1.93 10.14
N ASP A 15 4.78 1.79 11.37
CA ASP A 15 4.29 2.53 12.52
C ASP A 15 5.45 2.95 13.43
N ILE A 16 5.27 4.09 14.10
CA ILE A 16 6.15 4.50 15.20
C ILE A 16 5.33 4.42 16.46
N SER A 17 5.68 3.46 17.32
CA SER A 17 5.08 3.27 18.63
C SER A 17 5.99 3.88 19.69
N ALA A 18 5.46 4.74 20.55
CA ALA A 18 6.15 5.19 21.74
C ALA A 18 6.19 4.02 22.74
N VAL A 19 7.37 3.45 22.96
CA VAL A 19 7.59 2.40 23.98
C VAL A 19 8.42 3.04 25.09
N ARG A 20 7.76 3.39 26.21
CA ARG A 20 8.38 4.08 27.36
C ARG A 20 9.21 5.30 26.89
N ASP A 21 10.54 5.23 27.01
CA ASP A 21 11.49 6.33 26.75
C ASP A 21 12.18 6.27 25.38
N THR A 22 12.01 5.19 24.62
CA THR A 22 12.64 5.02 23.30
C THR A 22 11.61 4.60 22.25
N PRO A 23 11.20 5.54 21.37
CA PRO A 23 10.34 5.25 20.24
C PRO A 23 10.86 4.08 19.40
N ARG A 24 9.95 3.25 18.93
CA ARG A 24 10.24 2.11 18.07
C ARG A 24 9.57 2.29 16.72
N LEU A 25 10.38 2.30 15.67
CA LEU A 25 9.92 2.15 14.29
C LEU A 25 9.69 0.66 14.03
N ARG A 26 8.52 0.32 13.49
CA ARG A 26 8.16 -1.01 13.01
C ARG A 26 7.73 -0.92 11.57
N ILE A 27 8.17 -1.87 10.76
CA ILE A 27 7.69 -2.06 9.38
C ILE A 27 7.29 -3.51 9.27
N SER A 28 6.01 -3.75 9.00
CA SER A 28 5.46 -5.08 8.82
C SER A 28 5.64 -5.48 7.36
N CYS A 29 6.16 -6.69 7.11
CA CYS A 29 6.27 -7.24 5.78
C CYS A 29 5.84 -8.70 5.80
N THR A 30 5.28 -9.21 4.71
CA THR A 30 4.97 -10.64 4.61
C THR A 30 6.27 -11.46 4.65
N ALA A 31 6.30 -12.51 5.48
CA ALA A 31 7.48 -13.37 5.66
C ALA A 31 7.90 -14.10 4.37
N ALA A 32 7.01 -14.17 3.38
CA ALA A 32 7.27 -14.76 2.07
C ALA A 32 8.29 -13.97 1.22
N TYR A 33 8.56 -12.71 1.54
CA TYR A 33 9.47 -11.84 0.77
C TYR A 33 10.76 -11.55 1.55
N THR A 34 11.65 -12.54 1.62
CA THR A 34 12.89 -12.47 2.41
C THR A 34 13.83 -11.35 1.95
N ASP A 35 13.92 -11.10 0.65
CA ASP A 35 14.78 -10.04 0.11
C ASP A 35 14.31 -8.66 0.58
N LEU A 36 12.98 -8.43 0.62
CA LEU A 36 12.41 -7.19 1.13
C LEU A 36 12.72 -6.98 2.61
N LEU A 37 12.76 -8.05 3.41
CA LEU A 37 13.17 -7.97 4.82
C LEU A 37 14.64 -7.59 4.99
N VAL A 38 15.51 -8.04 4.06
CA VAL A 38 16.92 -7.66 4.02
C VAL A 38 17.07 -6.20 3.66
N GLU A 39 16.44 -5.77 2.57
CA GLU A 39 16.50 -4.39 2.11
C GLU A 39 15.87 -3.42 3.11
N CYS A 40 14.76 -3.76 3.74
CA CYS A 40 14.13 -2.95 4.78
C CYS A 40 15.08 -2.75 5.96
N ALA A 41 15.73 -3.82 6.44
CA ALA A 41 16.69 -3.72 7.53
C ALA A 41 17.96 -2.92 7.14
N GLN A 42 18.43 -3.05 5.89
CA GLN A 42 19.53 -2.23 5.37
C GLN A 42 19.14 -0.76 5.27
N ALA A 43 17.93 -0.45 4.79
CA ALA A 43 17.43 0.91 4.70
C ALA A 43 17.30 1.57 6.08
N MET A 44 16.78 0.85 7.08
CA MET A 44 16.77 1.32 8.46
C MET A 44 18.18 1.65 8.97
N ARG A 45 19.14 0.73 8.78
CA ARG A 45 20.54 0.93 9.21
C ARG A 45 21.24 2.08 8.49
N ALA A 46 20.93 2.28 7.21
CA ALA A 46 21.52 3.36 6.41
C ALA A 46 20.95 4.74 6.80
N VAL A 47 19.69 4.80 7.22
CA VAL A 47 19.06 6.06 7.66
C VAL A 47 19.48 6.42 9.08
N LEU A 48 19.53 5.42 9.96
CA LEU A 48 19.97 5.60 11.34
C LEU A 48 20.78 4.38 11.75
N PRO A 49 22.08 4.52 12.07
CA PRO A 49 22.98 3.41 12.34
C PRO A 49 22.72 2.78 13.73
N ASN A 50 21.53 2.22 13.91
CA ASN A 50 21.09 1.54 15.13
C ASN A 50 20.87 0.05 14.87
N ARG A 51 20.80 -0.72 15.96
CA ARG A 51 20.45 -2.14 15.88
C ARG A 51 19.04 -2.31 15.30
N THR A 52 18.93 -3.21 14.32
CA THR A 52 17.65 -3.63 13.73
C THR A 52 17.34 -5.06 14.17
N GLY A 53 16.17 -5.27 14.75
CA GLY A 53 15.65 -6.59 15.09
C GLY A 53 14.60 -7.05 14.07
N ARG A 54 14.35 -8.36 14.01
CA ARG A 54 13.25 -8.97 13.26
C ARG A 54 12.43 -9.84 14.18
N VAL A 55 11.11 -9.74 14.08
CA VAL A 55 10.17 -10.56 14.85
C VAL A 55 9.16 -11.15 13.88
N THR A 56 9.12 -12.47 13.77
CA THR A 56 8.18 -13.19 12.91
C THR A 56 6.99 -13.69 13.73
N ARG A 57 5.78 -13.37 13.29
CA ARG A 57 4.54 -13.87 13.89
C ARG A 57 3.49 -14.12 12.81
N GLY A 58 2.96 -15.34 12.76
CA GLY A 58 1.82 -15.68 11.89
C GLY A 58 2.04 -15.41 10.40
N GLY A 59 3.24 -15.65 9.89
CA GLY A 59 3.57 -15.41 8.47
C GLY A 59 3.85 -13.94 8.11
N CYS A 60 3.82 -13.03 9.08
CA CYS A 60 4.31 -11.66 8.94
C CYS A 60 5.62 -11.49 9.73
N THR A 61 6.61 -10.84 9.13
CA THR A 61 7.85 -10.48 9.80
C THR A 61 7.90 -8.97 9.96
N VAL A 62 8.03 -8.52 11.20
CA VAL A 62 8.20 -7.13 11.56
C VAL A 62 9.68 -6.82 11.68
N VAL A 63 10.17 -5.89 10.87
CA VAL A 63 11.49 -5.29 11.06
C VAL A 63 11.34 -4.10 11.99
N GLN A 64 12.14 -4.06 13.05
CA GLN A 64 12.03 -3.03 14.09
C GLN A 64 13.37 -2.41 14.46
N SER A 65 13.33 -1.12 14.79
CA SER A 65 14.48 -0.40 15.33
C SER A 65 14.05 0.59 16.41
N HIS A 66 14.90 0.79 17.40
CA HIS A 66 14.66 1.66 18.54
C HIS A 66 15.55 2.90 18.46
N SER A 67 14.95 4.09 18.58
CA SER A 67 15.68 5.35 18.68
C SER A 67 14.77 6.51 19.07
N ARG A 68 15.35 7.47 19.79
CA ARG A 68 14.73 8.78 20.04
C ARG A 68 14.61 9.64 18.78
N HIS A 69 15.40 9.36 17.75
CA HIS A 69 15.42 10.16 16.51
C HIS A 69 14.43 9.70 15.44
N TRP A 70 13.78 8.54 15.60
CA TRP A 70 12.76 8.10 14.63
C TRP A 70 11.62 9.11 14.46
N PRO A 71 11.05 9.69 15.53
CA PRO A 71 10.11 10.81 15.45
C PRO A 71 10.60 12.00 14.61
N CYS A 72 11.86 12.38 14.75
CA CYS A 72 12.45 13.52 14.03
C CYS A 72 12.54 13.26 12.52
N LEU A 73 12.79 12.00 12.13
CA LEU A 73 12.92 11.59 10.74
C LEU A 73 11.57 11.33 10.06
N PHE A 74 10.52 11.10 10.84
CA PHE A 74 9.17 10.85 10.36
C PHE A 74 8.18 11.76 11.09
N PRO A 75 8.17 13.08 10.80
CA PRO A 75 7.30 14.04 11.47
C PRO A 75 5.80 13.76 11.23
N GLN A 76 5.48 12.89 10.27
CA GLN A 76 4.12 12.39 10.01
C GLN A 76 3.59 11.45 11.12
N HIS A 77 4.40 11.11 12.13
CA HIS A 77 3.93 10.32 13.27
C HIS A 77 2.97 11.14 14.15
N GLY A 78 2.01 10.47 14.77
CA GLY A 78 1.00 11.12 15.60
C GLY A 78 0.10 10.11 16.30
N ARG A 79 -0.74 10.59 17.21
CA ARG A 79 -1.78 9.76 17.87
C ARG A 79 -2.85 9.35 16.85
N GLY A 80 -3.54 8.24 17.11
CA GLY A 80 -4.62 7.75 16.24
C GLY A 80 -4.15 6.96 15.02
N ARG A 81 -5.09 6.60 14.14
CA ARG A 81 -4.77 5.82 12.93
C ARG A 81 -4.08 6.72 11.90
N LYS A 82 -3.12 6.15 11.16
CA LYS A 82 -2.33 6.89 10.16
C LYS A 82 -3.17 7.57 9.09
N HIS A 83 -4.30 6.97 8.68
CA HIS A 83 -5.19 7.51 7.66
C HIS A 83 -6.18 8.57 8.18
N GLU A 84 -6.32 8.72 9.50
CA GLU A 84 -7.22 9.71 10.12
C GLU A 84 -6.51 11.05 10.37
N ARG A 85 -5.20 11.11 10.15
CA ARG A 85 -4.37 12.29 10.41
C ARG A 85 -3.79 12.85 9.10
N PRO A 86 -3.56 14.17 9.04
CA PRO A 86 -2.92 14.77 7.88
C PRO A 86 -1.49 14.26 7.71
N ILE A 87 -1.14 13.84 6.50
CA ILE A 87 0.22 13.39 6.14
C ILE A 87 0.86 14.47 5.27
N VAL A 88 1.55 15.40 5.93
CA VAL A 88 2.27 16.50 5.27
C VAL A 88 3.77 16.24 5.30
N LEU A 89 4.42 16.36 4.15
CA LEU A 89 5.88 16.26 4.06
C LEU A 89 6.52 17.56 4.54
N ALA A 90 7.58 17.45 5.37
CA ALA A 90 8.45 18.56 5.64
C ALA A 90 9.19 18.99 4.36
N HIS A 91 9.62 20.25 4.29
CA HIS A 91 10.29 20.80 3.11
C HIS A 91 11.47 19.94 2.65
N TRP A 92 12.37 19.60 3.57
CA TRP A 92 13.52 18.74 3.29
C TRP A 92 13.14 17.33 2.82
N GLN A 93 12.01 16.76 3.29
CA GLN A 93 11.53 15.46 2.81
C GLN A 93 11.08 15.57 1.36
N ARG A 94 10.39 16.67 1.02
CA ARG A 94 9.94 16.94 -0.35
C ARG A 94 11.11 17.07 -1.30
N ASP A 95 12.19 17.74 -0.89
CA ASP A 95 13.40 17.87 -1.71
C ASP A 95 14.04 16.51 -1.99
N ILE A 96 14.18 15.67 -0.96
CA ILE A 96 14.71 14.31 -1.09
C ILE A 96 13.81 13.47 -2.01
N LEU A 97 12.49 13.56 -1.87
CA LEU A 97 11.55 12.80 -2.71
C LEU A 97 11.52 13.30 -4.15
N THR A 98 11.71 14.60 -4.37
CA THR A 98 11.80 15.18 -5.72
C THR A 98 13.09 14.73 -6.41
N ALA A 99 14.21 14.68 -5.69
CA ALA A 99 15.48 14.18 -6.21
C ALA A 99 15.48 12.64 -6.39
N HIS A 100 14.72 11.92 -5.57
CA HIS A 100 14.70 10.45 -5.54
C HIS A 100 13.28 9.86 -5.47
N PRO A 101 12.44 10.07 -6.50
CA PRO A 101 11.07 9.55 -6.50
C PRO A 101 11.02 8.03 -6.72
N LYS A 102 11.97 7.46 -7.47
CA LYS A 102 12.02 6.01 -7.78
C LYS A 102 12.13 5.13 -6.52
N PRO A 103 13.08 5.36 -5.59
CA PRO A 103 13.12 4.60 -4.33
C PRO A 103 11.86 4.76 -3.48
N PHE A 104 11.23 5.94 -3.48
CA PHE A 104 10.00 6.16 -2.73
C PHE A 104 8.82 5.33 -3.26
N LEU A 105 8.60 5.36 -4.58
CA LEU A 105 7.60 4.52 -5.25
C LEU A 105 7.87 3.04 -5.00
N ARG A 106 9.13 2.61 -5.08
CA ARG A 106 9.53 1.25 -4.76
C ARG A 106 9.14 0.87 -3.33
N GLY A 107 9.36 1.76 -2.36
CA GLY A 107 8.96 1.54 -0.97
C GLY A 107 7.45 1.36 -0.80
N LEU A 108 6.64 2.24 -1.39
CA LEU A 108 5.17 2.14 -1.34
C LEU A 108 4.64 0.85 -1.96
N ILE A 109 5.22 0.44 -3.10
CA ILE A 109 4.80 -0.78 -3.78
C ILE A 109 5.27 -2.04 -3.03
N HIS A 110 6.39 -1.97 -2.31
CA HIS A 110 6.89 -3.09 -1.53
C HIS A 110 6.08 -3.36 -0.26
N SER A 111 5.53 -2.33 0.37
CA SER A 111 4.62 -2.46 1.51
C SER A 111 3.24 -2.97 1.07
N ASP A 112 2.39 -2.07 0.57
CA ASP A 112 0.97 -2.32 0.28
C ASP A 112 0.68 -2.42 -1.22
N GLY A 113 1.72 -2.48 -2.04
CA GLY A 113 1.58 -2.62 -3.47
C GLY A 113 1.28 -4.04 -3.90
N TRP A 114 0.49 -4.13 -4.96
CA TRP A 114 0.24 -5.35 -5.71
C TRP A 114 0.80 -5.22 -7.12
N ARG A 115 1.45 -6.29 -7.57
CA ARG A 115 1.88 -6.49 -8.95
C ARG A 115 1.32 -7.83 -9.41
N GLY A 116 0.65 -7.84 -10.55
CA GLY A 116 0.21 -9.09 -11.15
C GLY A 116 -0.24 -8.95 -12.60
N VAL A 117 -0.42 -10.10 -13.24
CA VAL A 117 -0.96 -10.20 -14.60
C VAL A 117 -2.48 -10.15 -14.50
N ASN A 118 -3.07 -9.14 -15.15
CA ASN A 118 -4.50 -9.07 -15.32
C ASN A 118 -4.88 -9.65 -16.69
N HIS A 119 -6.02 -10.33 -16.72
CA HIS A 119 -6.59 -10.93 -17.91
C HIS A 119 -7.87 -10.19 -18.27
N THR A 120 -8.00 -9.76 -19.51
CA THR A 120 -9.24 -9.16 -20.01
C THR A 120 -9.60 -9.75 -21.35
N THR A 121 -10.89 -10.02 -21.56
CA THR A 121 -11.40 -10.50 -22.84
C THR A 121 -12.15 -9.36 -23.51
N VAL A 122 -11.65 -8.89 -24.63
CA VAL A 122 -12.28 -7.84 -25.43
C VAL A 122 -12.59 -8.43 -26.80
N LYS A 123 -13.87 -8.42 -27.19
CA LYS A 123 -14.35 -8.95 -28.48
C LYS A 123 -13.86 -10.39 -28.76
N GLY A 124 -13.89 -11.26 -27.75
CA GLY A 124 -13.47 -12.66 -27.87
C GLY A 124 -11.94 -12.89 -27.86
N LYS A 125 -11.11 -11.85 -27.83
CA LYS A 125 -9.65 -11.97 -27.69
C LYS A 125 -9.23 -11.75 -26.24
N ARG A 126 -8.43 -12.67 -25.71
CA ARG A 126 -7.82 -12.59 -24.37
C ARG A 126 -6.55 -11.75 -24.44
N TYR A 127 -6.48 -10.73 -23.59
CA TYR A 127 -5.33 -9.86 -23.43
C TYR A 127 -4.76 -10.02 -22.02
N GLU A 128 -3.45 -10.13 -21.96
CA GLU A 128 -2.68 -10.24 -20.73
C GLU A 128 -1.83 -9.00 -20.57
N TYR A 129 -1.91 -8.36 -19.41
CA TYR A 129 -1.11 -7.19 -19.11
C TYR A 129 -0.71 -7.16 -17.65
N VAL A 130 0.53 -6.77 -17.39
CA VAL A 130 1.00 -6.52 -16.02
C VAL A 130 0.41 -5.20 -15.53
N ARG A 131 -0.01 -5.17 -14.28
CA ARG A 131 -0.52 -3.98 -13.60
C ARG A 131 0.14 -3.85 -12.24
N TYR A 132 0.44 -2.61 -11.87
CA TYR A 132 0.72 -2.22 -10.50
C TYR A 132 -0.52 -1.57 -9.88
N GLN A 133 -0.75 -1.88 -8.61
CA GLN A 133 -1.76 -1.23 -7.78
C GLN A 133 -1.16 -0.89 -6.42
N PHE A 134 -1.62 0.22 -5.85
CA PHE A 134 -1.30 0.62 -4.49
C PHE A 134 -2.62 1.00 -3.81
N ALA A 135 -2.93 0.33 -2.71
CA ALA A 135 -4.14 0.55 -1.93
C ALA A 135 -3.79 1.21 -0.61
N ASN A 136 -4.49 2.29 -0.24
CA ASN A 136 -4.33 2.93 1.05
C ASN A 136 -5.60 3.72 1.39
N GLU A 137 -5.97 3.78 2.67
CA GLU A 137 -7.15 4.56 3.11
C GLU A 137 -6.84 6.06 3.24
N SER A 138 -5.56 6.44 3.35
CA SER A 138 -5.16 7.85 3.45
C SER A 138 -5.15 8.49 2.06
N ALA A 139 -6.05 9.47 1.85
CA ALA A 139 -6.07 10.30 0.65
C ALA A 139 -4.72 11.02 0.43
N ASP A 140 -4.09 11.49 1.50
CA ASP A 140 -2.79 12.16 1.43
C ASP A 140 -1.68 11.22 0.93
N ILE A 141 -1.64 9.98 1.42
CA ILE A 141 -0.64 8.99 0.97
C ILE A 141 -0.88 8.63 -0.51
N LEU A 142 -2.13 8.51 -0.93
CA LEU A 142 -2.45 8.29 -2.34
C LEU A 142 -2.06 9.49 -3.21
N ALA A 143 -2.27 10.72 -2.73
CA ALA A 143 -1.84 11.94 -3.41
C ALA A 143 -0.31 12.02 -3.53
N LEU A 144 0.43 11.64 -2.49
CA LEU A 144 1.89 11.54 -2.53
C LEU A 144 2.37 10.46 -3.50
N CYS A 145 1.68 9.32 -3.55
CA CYS A 145 1.96 8.26 -4.53
C CYS A 145 1.75 8.77 -5.96
N GLY A 146 0.62 9.42 -6.22
CA GLY A 146 0.31 10.03 -7.51
C GLY A 146 1.33 11.08 -7.94
N TRP A 147 1.65 12.02 -7.04
CA TRP A 147 2.67 13.03 -7.27
C TRP A 147 4.03 12.43 -7.62
N ALA A 148 4.45 11.37 -6.91
CA ALA A 148 5.71 10.68 -7.21
C ALA A 148 5.66 9.92 -8.55
N LEU A 149 4.50 9.39 -8.95
CA LEU A 149 4.29 8.78 -10.27
C LEU A 149 4.39 9.83 -11.39
N ASP A 150 3.84 11.02 -11.16
CA ASP A 150 3.93 12.15 -12.10
C ASP A 150 5.40 12.59 -12.28
N LEU A 151 6.18 12.66 -11.19
CA LEU A 151 7.62 13.00 -11.24
C LEU A 151 8.43 12.03 -12.10
N VAL A 152 8.06 10.75 -12.15
CA VAL A 152 8.74 9.75 -13.00
C VAL A 152 8.12 9.62 -14.39
N GLY A 153 7.08 10.39 -14.70
CA GLY A 153 6.35 10.32 -15.98
C GLY A 153 5.54 9.02 -16.16
N ALA A 154 5.17 8.36 -15.05
CA ALA A 154 4.30 7.20 -15.10
C ALA A 154 2.83 7.65 -15.17
N GLU A 155 2.08 7.11 -16.11
CA GLU A 155 0.66 7.38 -16.24
C GLU A 155 -0.12 6.46 -15.31
N TRP A 156 -0.95 7.06 -14.47
CA TRP A 156 -1.69 6.35 -13.44
C TRP A 156 -3.13 6.86 -13.35
N ARG A 157 -3.97 6.11 -12.64
CA ARG A 157 -5.36 6.51 -12.37
C ARG A 157 -5.84 5.91 -11.06
N TYR A 158 -6.85 6.53 -10.46
CA TYR A 158 -7.66 5.88 -9.45
C TYR A 158 -8.50 4.78 -10.09
N SER A 159 -8.32 3.54 -9.61
CA SER A 159 -9.21 2.43 -9.95
C SER A 159 -10.40 2.34 -8.98
N ARG A 160 -10.20 2.84 -7.76
CA ARG A 160 -11.19 3.15 -6.73
C ARG A 160 -10.69 4.39 -5.98
N TYR A 161 -11.54 4.99 -5.14
CA TYR A 161 -11.16 6.15 -4.34
C TYR A 161 -9.91 5.90 -3.47
N ASN A 162 -9.71 4.67 -3.01
CA ASN A 162 -8.59 4.24 -2.16
C ASN A 162 -7.50 3.42 -2.89
N VAL A 163 -7.53 3.37 -4.24
CA VAL A 163 -6.58 2.53 -5.00
C VAL A 163 -6.04 3.23 -6.24
N VAL A 164 -4.75 3.52 -6.23
CA VAL A 164 -3.97 3.97 -7.40
C VAL A 164 -3.58 2.78 -8.26
N SER A 165 -3.70 2.91 -9.58
CA SER A 165 -3.39 1.84 -10.54
C SER A 165 -2.59 2.35 -11.74
N VAL A 166 -1.55 1.58 -12.08
CA VAL A 166 -0.69 1.78 -13.26
C VAL A 166 -0.81 0.55 -14.15
N ALA A 167 -1.35 0.75 -15.35
CA ALA A 167 -1.65 -0.35 -16.28
C ALA A 167 -1.22 -0.07 -17.73
N LYS A 168 -0.79 1.16 -18.06
CA LYS A 168 -0.31 1.49 -19.40
C LYS A 168 1.04 0.84 -19.62
N LYS A 169 1.23 0.21 -20.78
CA LYS A 169 2.42 -0.61 -21.10
C LYS A 169 3.72 0.16 -20.87
N HIS A 170 3.80 1.41 -21.32
CA HIS A 170 4.98 2.26 -21.14
C HIS A 170 5.27 2.53 -19.65
N SER A 171 4.26 2.95 -18.89
CA SER A 171 4.41 3.25 -17.46
C SER A 171 4.73 2.00 -16.63
N VAL A 172 4.14 0.84 -16.98
CA VAL A 172 4.49 -0.44 -16.35
C VAL A 172 5.94 -0.81 -16.65
N ALA A 173 6.38 -0.71 -17.91
CA ALA A 173 7.77 -0.96 -18.27
C ALA A 173 8.73 -0.02 -17.51
N LEU A 174 8.36 1.24 -17.34
CA LEU A 174 9.12 2.21 -16.56
C LEU A 174 9.23 1.79 -15.08
N LEU A 175 8.13 1.37 -14.45
CA LEU A 175 8.14 0.88 -13.07
C LEU A 175 8.99 -0.39 -12.90
N GLU A 176 8.95 -1.31 -13.86
CA GLU A 176 9.76 -2.54 -13.84
C GLU A 176 11.26 -2.24 -13.78
N THR A 177 11.72 -1.13 -14.38
CA THR A 177 13.16 -0.79 -14.38
C THR A 177 13.76 -0.54 -13.01
N PHE A 178 12.95 -0.19 -12.01
CA PHE A 178 13.46 0.18 -10.69
C PHE A 178 12.73 -0.48 -9.51
N ILE A 179 11.48 -0.92 -9.68
CA ILE A 179 10.78 -1.69 -8.64
C ILE A 179 11.21 -3.15 -8.71
N GLY A 180 11.22 -3.71 -9.92
CA GLY A 180 11.44 -5.12 -10.17
C GLY A 180 10.27 -6.02 -9.73
N PRO A 181 10.36 -7.33 -9.97
CA PRO A 181 9.40 -8.30 -9.48
C PRO A 181 9.53 -8.48 -7.96
N LYS A 182 8.39 -8.65 -7.28
CA LYS A 182 8.36 -9.04 -5.87
C LYS A 182 8.75 -10.52 -5.76
N THR A 183 10.04 -10.79 -5.57
CA THR A 183 10.56 -12.17 -5.53
C THR A 183 10.18 -12.83 -4.20
N LEU A 184 9.47 -13.96 -4.28
CA LEU A 184 9.26 -14.83 -3.13
C LEU A 184 10.61 -15.40 -2.71
N GLY A 185 11.00 -15.22 -1.46
CA GLY A 185 12.17 -15.90 -0.91
C GLY A 185 11.93 -17.42 -0.87
N PRO A 186 12.99 -18.24 -0.72
CA PRO A 186 12.81 -19.67 -0.50
C PRO A 186 11.89 -19.86 0.71
N GLN A 187 10.72 -20.47 0.47
CA GLN A 187 9.76 -20.75 1.54
C GLN A 187 10.47 -21.65 2.55
N SER A 188 10.75 -21.15 3.75
CA SER A 188 11.08 -22.03 4.87
C SER A 188 9.86 -22.91 5.07
N ARG A 189 9.97 -24.20 4.68
CA ARG A 189 9.00 -25.23 5.03
C ARG A 189 8.68 -25.08 6.52
N PRO A 190 7.41 -25.23 6.96
CA PRO A 190 7.16 -25.39 8.39
C PRO A 190 8.04 -26.55 8.84
N SER A 191 8.97 -26.28 9.75
CA SER A 191 9.74 -27.32 10.42
C SER A 191 8.73 -28.26 11.06
N ASN A 192 8.70 -29.52 10.61
CA ASN A 192 8.05 -30.57 11.40
C ASN A 192 8.61 -30.47 12.82
N PRO A 193 7.76 -30.46 13.87
CA PRO A 193 8.27 -30.56 15.22
C PRO A 193 9.04 -31.88 15.35
N SER A 194 10.31 -31.79 15.75
CA SER A 194 11.08 -32.95 16.20
C SER A 194 10.34 -33.63 17.36
N PRO A 195 10.34 -34.98 17.46
CA PRO A 195 9.52 -35.70 18.43
C PRO A 195 10.02 -35.61 19.88
N ASP A 196 11.13 -34.92 20.16
CA ASP A 196 11.72 -34.84 21.50
C ASP A 196 11.58 -33.45 22.11
N SER A 197 10.42 -33.16 22.68
CA SER A 197 10.31 -32.22 23.79
C SER A 197 9.07 -32.55 24.63
N ALA A 198 9.32 -33.14 25.80
CA ALA A 198 8.36 -33.43 26.85
C ALA A 198 7.66 -32.15 27.37
N PRO A 199 6.47 -32.27 27.99
CA PRO A 199 5.53 -31.16 28.13
C PRO A 199 5.86 -30.29 29.35
N PHE A 200 5.93 -28.98 29.16
CA PHE A 200 5.81 -28.01 30.26
C PHE A 200 4.36 -27.52 30.38
N SER A 201 3.87 -27.69 31.60
CA SER A 201 2.60 -27.34 32.22
C SER A 201 1.67 -26.34 31.51
N ALA A 202 0.40 -26.75 31.49
CA ALA A 202 -0.77 -25.98 31.12
C ALA A 202 -1.06 -24.81 32.07
N PHE A 203 -1.47 -23.68 31.51
CA PHE A 203 -2.34 -22.71 32.19
C PHE A 203 -3.49 -22.33 31.22
N PRO A 204 -4.75 -22.29 31.69
CA PRO A 204 -5.90 -22.27 30.81
C PRO A 204 -6.22 -20.85 30.33
N LEU A 205 -6.41 -20.68 29.01
CA LEU A 205 -7.07 -19.50 28.46
C LEU A 205 -8.41 -19.90 27.85
N ARG A 206 -9.44 -19.25 28.41
CA ARG A 206 -10.83 -19.23 27.98
C ARG A 206 -10.96 -19.14 26.46
N THR A 207 -11.72 -20.09 25.93
CA THR A 207 -12.31 -20.10 24.59
C THR A 207 -13.20 -18.89 24.36
N SER A 208 -12.96 -18.16 23.27
CA SER A 208 -14.05 -17.51 22.53
C SER A 208 -13.79 -17.77 21.05
N ALA A 209 -14.58 -18.69 20.51
CA ALA A 209 -14.59 -19.05 19.10
C ALA A 209 -15.40 -18.01 18.33
N PHE A 210 -14.79 -17.41 17.30
CA PHE A 210 -15.53 -16.74 16.24
C PHE A 210 -15.11 -17.35 14.90
N ALA A 211 -15.87 -18.36 14.48
CA ALA A 211 -15.79 -18.97 13.17
C ALA A 211 -16.64 -18.15 12.19
N VAL A 212 -16.00 -17.51 11.20
CA VAL A 212 -16.72 -16.86 10.11
C VAL A 212 -17.00 -17.90 9.02
N ARG A 213 -18.26 -18.32 8.95
CA ARG A 213 -18.85 -19.12 7.85
C ARG A 213 -18.80 -18.32 6.54
N ILE A 214 -18.22 -18.92 5.50
CA ILE A 214 -18.37 -18.49 4.11
C ILE A 214 -19.66 -19.12 3.56
N ALA A 215 -20.61 -18.30 3.12
CA ALA A 215 -21.82 -18.75 2.43
C ALA A 215 -21.68 -18.53 0.91
N PRO A 216 -22.13 -19.47 0.05
CA PRO A 216 -22.13 -19.30 -1.39
C PRO A 216 -23.42 -18.59 -1.87
N ARG A 217 -23.30 -17.69 -2.85
CA ARG A 217 -24.42 -16.95 -3.45
C ARG A 217 -24.84 -17.63 -4.76
N VAL A 218 -26.05 -18.17 -4.82
CA VAL A 218 -26.69 -18.68 -6.04
C VAL A 218 -27.69 -17.65 -6.58
N SER A 219 -27.71 -17.57 -7.90
CA SER A 219 -28.40 -16.67 -8.83
C SER A 219 -29.94 -16.69 -8.79
N ARG A 220 -30.58 -15.61 -9.25
CA ARG A 220 -31.78 -15.68 -10.13
C ARG A 220 -32.04 -14.38 -10.88
N LEU A 221 -32.38 -14.56 -12.16
CA LEU A 221 -32.75 -13.61 -13.21
C LEU A 221 -34.30 -13.47 -13.31
N ARG A 222 -34.72 -12.46 -14.08
CA ARG A 222 -36.06 -12.13 -14.66
C ARG A 222 -36.83 -11.04 -13.88
N GLY A 223 -37.42 -10.01 -14.49
CA GLY A 223 -37.49 -9.63 -15.90
C GLY A 223 -38.39 -8.40 -16.10
N MET A 224 -38.13 -7.64 -17.18
CA MET A 224 -39.02 -6.81 -18.04
C MET A 224 -39.98 -5.80 -17.37
N THR A 225 -40.02 -4.53 -17.77
CA THR A 225 -40.60 -4.07 -19.05
C THR A 225 -40.14 -2.66 -19.43
N ALA A 226 -40.08 -2.41 -20.73
CA ALA A 226 -39.73 -1.13 -21.38
C ALA A 226 -40.98 -0.26 -21.65
N ARG A 227 -40.79 1.06 -21.83
CA ARG A 227 -41.51 1.96 -22.77
C ARG A 227 -40.87 3.39 -22.78
N PRO A 228 -41.12 4.25 -23.80
CA PRO A 228 -40.07 4.95 -24.54
C PRO A 228 -40.11 6.50 -24.49
N CYS A 229 -39.14 7.10 -25.19
CA CYS A 229 -38.76 8.51 -25.34
C CYS A 229 -39.84 9.51 -25.80
N THR A 230 -39.68 10.78 -25.38
CA THR A 230 -39.92 11.99 -26.22
C THR A 230 -39.24 13.25 -25.62
N PRO A 231 -38.49 14.06 -26.39
CA PRO A 231 -38.18 15.47 -26.13
C PRO A 231 -38.99 16.38 -27.10
N PRO A 232 -38.82 17.72 -27.23
CA PRO A 232 -38.14 18.76 -26.43
C PRO A 232 -39.04 19.98 -26.08
N GLY A 233 -38.57 20.93 -25.25
CA GLY A 233 -39.22 22.24 -25.03
C GLY A 233 -38.22 23.40 -25.09
N ARG A 234 -38.45 24.35 -26.02
CA ARG A 234 -37.63 25.55 -26.31
C ARG A 234 -37.75 26.64 -25.23
N PRO A 235 -36.79 27.59 -25.16
CA PRO A 235 -36.78 28.70 -24.21
C PRO A 235 -37.71 29.85 -24.63
N SER A 236 -38.34 30.51 -23.66
CA SER A 236 -39.14 31.71 -23.86
C SER A 236 -38.29 32.98 -23.82
N THR A 237 -38.46 33.78 -24.87
CA THR A 237 -37.95 35.13 -25.06
C THR A 237 -38.70 36.11 -24.17
N VAL A 238 -37.99 36.94 -23.39
CA VAL A 238 -38.54 38.23 -22.91
C VAL A 238 -37.57 39.33 -23.27
N SER A 239 -37.98 40.14 -24.26
CA SER A 239 -37.44 41.46 -24.50
C SER A 239 -38.02 42.43 -23.45
N ARG A 240 -37.21 43.33 -22.89
CA ARG A 240 -37.66 44.71 -22.61
C ARG A 240 -36.50 45.67 -22.35
N ARG A 241 -36.38 46.61 -23.30
CA ARG A 241 -36.16 48.07 -23.14
C ARG A 241 -34.79 48.60 -22.70
N ARG A 242 -34.13 49.22 -23.69
CA ARG A 242 -33.41 50.49 -23.59
C ARG A 242 -34.23 51.54 -22.83
N ARG A 243 -33.58 52.35 -21.99
CA ARG A 243 -33.70 53.81 -21.95
C ARG A 243 -32.58 54.44 -21.10
N LYS A 244 -31.87 55.38 -21.76
CA LYS A 244 -31.02 56.48 -21.28
C LYS A 244 -29.89 56.16 -20.31
#